data_AF-A0A6A6SAB8-F1
#
_entry.id   AF-A0A6A6SAB8-F1
#
_cell.length_a   1.000
_cell.length_b   1.000
_cell.length_c   1.000
_cell.angle_alpha   90.00
_cell.angle_beta   90.00
_cell.angle_gamma   90.00
#
_symmetry.space_group_name_H-M   'P 1'
#
loop_
_entity.id
_entity.type
_entity.pdbx_description
1 polymer ?
#
loop_
_entity_poly.entity_id
_entity_poly.type
_entity_poly.pdbx_seq_one_letter_code
_entity_poly.pdbx_strand_id
1 'polypeptide(L)'
;MAYRSTVKVAGLSASLILSSRQQKQYRRFELQTAGGYLPARKLGALPTAEEYARFQAWCQSNDSGYFSDTPFGNIISTGPPVTSASEESARLARLCSHVLHPAQWPQDPKMAVDRCPICVVGMHTSYMTLLMRAFENAGGMVEQRWEAATAENPILEAVYAGKIALIRAIGHVEELAIAEKNWNRQHPEVDLDRETKTAEEALRIYWASVENFASESSCSSSVTSSSSRRNKNPERTIHFDETTHFERGRHQHYFWRKSPRYEAGGKYDVAWSLDDSEDENEAKEVGSKRIEARAPLRLACVGWSFNVVGEREDSAVDLVGEADESDEKKKGEGEVDESTSDDYDSEDMDSDDEDYEEITEDMAFIEFGY
;
A
#
# COMPACT_ATOMS: atom_id res chain seq x y z
N MET A 1 17.84 26.74 0.11
CA MET A 1 17.69 25.69 1.14
C MET A 1 16.34 25.02 0.94
N ALA A 2 16.31 23.85 0.31
CA ALA A 2 15.06 23.12 0.07
C ALA A 2 14.74 22.28 1.32
N TYR A 3 13.59 22.53 1.95
CA TYR A 3 13.09 21.73 3.05
C TYR A 3 12.88 20.30 2.57
N ARG A 4 13.69 19.36 3.09
CA ARG A 4 13.47 17.92 2.92
C ARG A 4 12.23 17.55 3.75
N SER A 5 11.06 17.63 3.13
CA SER A 5 9.85 17.04 3.70
C SER A 5 9.96 15.51 3.56
N THR A 6 10.54 14.86 4.57
CA THR A 6 10.33 13.41 4.74
C THR A 6 8.85 13.22 5.02
N VAL A 7 8.10 12.62 4.10
CA VAL A 7 6.68 12.31 4.28
C VAL A 7 6.54 11.52 5.58
N LYS A 8 6.00 12.16 6.62
CA LYS A 8 5.78 11.53 7.92
C LYS A 8 4.49 10.74 7.84
N VAL A 9 4.59 9.48 7.37
CA VAL A 9 3.48 8.51 7.50
C VAL A 9 3.14 8.25 8.99
N ALA A 10 4.08 8.58 9.90
CA ALA A 10 3.89 8.53 11.34
C ALA A 10 2.87 9.58 11.80
N GLY A 11 1.59 9.22 11.76
CA GLY A 11 0.48 10.05 12.24
C GLY A 11 -0.88 9.71 11.65
N LEU A 12 -0.94 8.92 10.57
CA LEU A 12 -2.21 8.52 9.97
C LEU A 12 -2.84 7.38 10.78
N SER A 13 -4.17 7.42 10.95
CA SER A 13 -4.93 6.41 11.70
C SER A 13 -5.26 5.18 10.84
N ALA A 14 -5.18 3.98 11.44
CA ALA A 14 -5.65 2.74 10.82
C ALA A 14 -7.15 2.77 10.48
N SER A 15 -7.93 3.64 11.14
CA SER A 15 -9.36 3.81 10.88
C SER A 15 -9.68 4.27 9.46
N LEU A 16 -8.69 4.76 8.71
CA LEU A 16 -8.85 5.13 7.31
C LEU A 16 -9.18 3.92 6.41
N ILE A 17 -8.69 2.73 6.76
CA ILE A 17 -8.83 1.53 5.93
C ILE A 17 -9.43 0.34 6.68
N LEU A 18 -9.39 0.36 8.02
CA LEU A 18 -9.91 -0.72 8.86
C LEU A 18 -11.27 -0.33 9.47
N SER A 19 -12.22 -1.27 9.42
CA SER A 19 -13.48 -1.14 10.18
C SER A 19 -13.25 -1.12 11.70
N SER A 20 -14.22 -0.64 12.48
CA SER A 20 -14.12 -0.61 13.95
C SER A 20 -13.80 -1.97 14.58
N ARG A 21 -14.34 -3.06 14.01
CA ARG A 21 -14.01 -4.44 14.42
C ARG A 21 -12.55 -4.78 14.12
N GLN A 22 -12.09 -4.50 12.90
CA GLN A 22 -10.71 -4.75 12.48
C GLN A 22 -9.70 -3.90 13.24
N GLN A 23 -10.02 -2.67 13.62
CA GLN A 23 -9.13 -1.83 14.44
C GLN A 23 -8.88 -2.45 15.83
N LYS A 24 -9.91 -3.04 16.45
CA LYS A 24 -9.76 -3.76 17.72
C LYS A 24 -8.84 -4.98 17.55
N GLN A 25 -9.02 -5.75 16.48
CA GLN A 25 -8.16 -6.88 16.15
C GLN A 25 -6.73 -6.44 15.84
N TYR A 26 -6.55 -5.38 15.07
CA TYR A 26 -5.24 -4.85 14.69
C TYR A 26 -4.45 -4.37 15.90
N ARG A 27 -5.07 -3.65 16.85
CA ARG A 27 -4.40 -3.29 18.12
C ARG A 27 -3.97 -4.50 18.93
N ARG A 28 -4.77 -5.57 18.96
CA ARG A 28 -4.37 -6.84 19.62
C ARG A 28 -3.16 -7.45 18.92
N PHE A 29 -3.17 -7.49 17.59
CA PHE A 29 -2.04 -7.94 16.78
C PHE A 29 -0.76 -7.13 17.04
N GLU A 30 -0.85 -5.80 17.08
CA GLU A 30 0.29 -4.92 17.38
C GLU A 30 0.88 -5.20 18.76
N LEU A 31 0.04 -5.34 19.79
CA LEU A 31 0.48 -5.63 21.16
C LEU A 31 1.16 -7.00 21.28
N GLN A 32 0.64 -8.02 20.60
CA GLN A 32 1.21 -9.37 20.60
C GLN A 32 2.54 -9.42 19.84
N THR A 33 2.64 -8.75 18.70
CA THR A 33 3.83 -8.81 17.83
C THR A 33 4.95 -7.88 18.29
N ALA A 34 4.64 -6.78 18.98
CA ALA A 34 5.64 -5.83 19.47
C ALA A 34 6.32 -6.27 20.79
N GLY A 35 6.05 -7.47 21.30
CA GLY A 35 6.67 -7.98 22.52
C GLY A 35 6.28 -7.17 23.77
N GLY A 36 5.08 -6.59 23.80
CA GLY A 36 4.53 -5.88 24.95
C GLY A 36 4.89 -4.39 25.08
N TYR A 37 5.79 -3.84 24.24
CA TYR A 37 6.10 -2.40 24.26
C TYR A 37 5.94 -1.77 22.87
N LEU A 38 4.79 -1.12 22.65
CA LEU A 38 4.54 -0.28 21.48
C LEU A 38 4.35 1.18 21.94
N PRO A 39 5.11 2.15 21.40
CA PRO A 39 4.90 3.56 21.72
C PRO A 39 3.45 3.99 21.40
N ALA A 40 2.83 4.77 22.29
CA ALA A 40 1.42 5.20 22.14
C ALA A 40 1.13 5.84 20.77
N ARG A 41 2.08 6.57 20.18
CA ARG A 41 1.98 7.18 18.84
C ARG A 41 1.91 6.19 17.67
N LYS A 42 2.31 4.93 17.87
CA LYS A 42 2.24 3.87 16.86
C LYS A 42 0.97 3.04 16.99
N LEU A 43 0.34 3.03 18.17
CA LEU A 43 -0.83 2.21 18.42
C LEU A 43 -2.01 2.68 17.58
N GLY A 44 -2.52 1.82 16.70
CA GLY A 44 -3.58 2.17 15.77
C GLY A 44 -3.13 3.11 14.64
N ALA A 45 -1.83 3.22 14.37
CA ALA A 45 -1.33 3.90 13.18
C ALA A 45 -1.68 3.10 11.92
N LEU A 46 -1.74 3.79 10.77
CA LEU A 46 -2.00 3.17 9.49
C LEU A 46 -0.93 2.10 9.20
N PRO A 47 -1.31 0.81 9.04
CA PRO A 47 -0.34 -0.24 8.76
C PRO A 47 0.36 0.01 7.43
N THR A 48 1.65 -0.31 7.35
CA THR A 48 2.32 -0.51 6.07
C THR A 48 1.73 -1.72 5.33
N ALA A 49 1.99 -1.84 4.03
CA ALA A 49 1.55 -3.01 3.25
C ALA A 49 2.04 -4.34 3.88
N GLU A 50 3.27 -4.36 4.39
CA GLU A 50 3.85 -5.50 5.10
C GLU A 50 3.14 -5.82 6.42
N GLU A 51 2.91 -4.82 7.26
CA GLU A 51 2.19 -4.98 8.52
C GLU A 51 0.75 -5.43 8.27
N TYR A 52 0.09 -4.89 7.24
CA TYR A 52 -1.26 -5.28 6.87
C TYR A 52 -1.32 -6.74 6.40
N ALA A 53 -0.36 -7.22 5.59
CA ALA A 53 -0.30 -8.62 5.21
C ALA A 53 -0.02 -9.55 6.40
N ARG A 54 0.86 -9.15 7.33
CA ARG A 54 1.08 -9.92 8.57
C ARG A 54 -0.18 -9.96 9.42
N PHE A 55 -0.90 -8.84 9.52
CA PHE A 55 -2.18 -8.76 10.22
C PHE A 55 -3.23 -9.67 9.59
N GLN A 56 -3.34 -9.72 8.26
CA GLN A 56 -4.26 -10.64 7.58
C GLN A 56 -3.93 -12.12 7.84
N ALA A 57 -2.65 -12.50 7.80
CA ALA A 57 -2.23 -13.86 8.12
C ALA A 57 -2.49 -14.22 9.59
N TRP A 58 -2.30 -13.26 10.50
CA TRP A 58 -2.66 -13.42 11.91
C TRP A 58 -4.17 -13.59 12.12
N CYS A 59 -5.00 -12.81 11.41
CA CYS A 59 -6.44 -12.98 11.44
C CYS A 59 -6.86 -14.37 10.96
N GLN A 60 -6.26 -14.87 9.86
CA GLN A 60 -6.57 -16.20 9.31
C GLN A 60 -6.16 -17.34 10.25
N SER A 61 -5.05 -17.20 10.97
CA SER A 61 -4.60 -18.23 11.93
C SER A 61 -5.39 -18.21 13.25
N ASN A 62 -5.94 -17.05 13.63
CA ASN A 62 -6.73 -16.91 14.85
C ASN A 62 -8.24 -17.02 14.62
N ASP A 63 -8.70 -17.09 13.38
CA ASP A 63 -10.09 -17.42 13.05
C ASP A 63 -10.27 -18.92 13.30
N SER A 64 -10.57 -19.28 14.56
CA SER A 64 -10.60 -20.65 15.08
C SER A 64 -11.73 -21.51 14.51
N GLY A 65 -12.22 -21.21 13.31
CA GLY A 65 -13.27 -21.94 12.60
C GLY A 65 -14.67 -21.83 13.21
N TYR A 66 -14.82 -21.31 14.43
CA TYR A 66 -16.08 -21.34 15.18
C TYR A 66 -17.18 -20.43 14.60
N PHE A 67 -16.82 -19.50 13.70
CA PHE A 67 -17.78 -18.60 13.03
C PHE A 67 -17.69 -18.63 11.50
N SER A 68 -16.82 -19.45 10.91
CA SER A 68 -16.61 -19.48 9.47
C SER A 68 -17.24 -20.74 8.88
N ASP A 69 -18.56 -20.72 8.75
CA ASP A 69 -19.35 -21.65 7.92
C ASP A 69 -19.10 -21.41 6.41
N THR A 70 -17.88 -20.99 6.06
CA THR A 70 -17.41 -20.79 4.70
C THR A 70 -16.59 -22.01 4.28
N PRO A 71 -17.11 -22.84 3.35
CA PRO A 71 -16.38 -23.99 2.83
C PRO A 71 -15.41 -23.52 1.75
N PHE A 72 -14.32 -22.86 2.14
CA PHE A 72 -13.21 -22.54 1.25
C PHE A 72 -11.92 -22.69 2.05
N GLY A 73 -11.16 -23.77 1.88
CA GLY A 73 -10.56 -24.09 0.59
C GLY A 73 -9.23 -23.39 0.45
N ASN A 74 -8.36 -23.55 1.45
CA ASN A 74 -6.90 -23.69 1.31
C ASN A 74 -6.35 -23.85 2.72
N ILE A 75 -6.21 -25.10 3.12
CA ILE A 75 -5.31 -25.52 4.18
C ILE A 75 -3.93 -25.03 3.74
N ILE A 76 -3.57 -23.85 4.23
CA ILE A 76 -2.21 -23.37 4.27
C ILE A 76 -1.48 -24.44 5.09
N SER A 77 -0.75 -25.29 4.37
CA SER A 77 0.13 -26.31 4.92
C SER A 77 1.22 -25.59 5.72
N THR A 78 0.89 -25.25 6.97
CA THR A 78 1.78 -24.61 7.94
C THR A 78 2.48 -25.69 8.74
N GLY A 79 3.28 -26.47 8.04
CA GLY A 79 4.39 -27.21 8.64
C GLY A 79 5.62 -26.88 7.82
N PRO A 80 6.67 -26.25 8.38
CA PRO A 80 7.95 -26.25 7.68
C PRO A 80 8.35 -27.72 7.49
N PRO A 81 8.57 -28.21 6.26
CA PRO A 81 9.22 -29.49 6.11
C PRO A 81 10.59 -29.32 6.76
N VAL A 82 10.81 -29.98 7.89
CA VAL A 82 12.13 -30.17 8.48
C VAL A 82 12.85 -31.15 7.55
N THR A 83 13.24 -30.67 6.37
CA THR A 83 14.10 -31.41 5.47
C THR A 83 15.52 -31.25 6.00
N SER A 84 15.95 -32.29 6.68
CA SER A 84 17.35 -32.57 6.97
C SER A 84 18.22 -32.27 5.75
N ALA A 85 19.14 -31.33 5.95
CA ALA A 85 20.31 -31.02 5.14
C ALA A 85 20.63 -32.02 4.01
N SER A 86 20.34 -31.61 2.78
CA SER A 86 21.06 -32.08 1.59
C SER A 86 21.46 -30.85 0.78
N GLU A 87 22.75 -30.74 0.53
CA GLU A 87 23.56 -29.51 0.43
C GLU A 87 23.43 -28.66 -0.85
N GLU A 88 22.33 -28.76 -1.60
CA GLU A 88 22.06 -27.88 -2.76
C GLU A 88 20.60 -27.37 -2.75
N SER A 89 20.06 -27.22 -1.54
CA SER A 89 18.67 -26.91 -1.23
C SER A 89 18.25 -25.55 -1.78
N ALA A 90 17.25 -25.53 -2.66
CA ALA A 90 16.62 -24.33 -3.16
C ALA A 90 16.29 -23.37 -1.99
N ARG A 91 16.78 -22.12 -2.02
CA ARG A 91 16.52 -21.18 -0.92
C ARG A 91 15.04 -20.78 -0.95
N LEU A 92 14.33 -21.12 0.11
CA LEU A 92 12.94 -20.73 0.34
C LEU A 92 12.87 -19.35 0.99
N ALA A 93 11.87 -18.55 0.63
CA ALA A 93 11.55 -17.32 1.35
C ALA A 93 10.99 -17.63 2.75
N ARG A 94 11.45 -16.89 3.77
CA ARG A 94 11.18 -17.18 5.19
C ARG A 94 9.69 -17.18 5.56
N LEU A 95 8.91 -16.24 5.04
CA LEU A 95 7.51 -16.04 5.45
C LEU A 95 6.49 -16.69 4.52
N CYS A 96 6.85 -16.95 3.26
CA CYS A 96 5.93 -17.54 2.28
C CYS A 96 6.35 -18.91 1.76
N SER A 97 7.53 -19.42 2.17
CA SER A 97 8.05 -20.73 1.81
C SER A 97 8.12 -21.02 0.31
N HIS A 98 8.13 -19.97 -0.51
CA HIS A 98 8.25 -20.09 -1.96
C HIS A 98 9.73 -20.25 -2.35
N VAL A 99 9.99 -21.12 -3.33
CA VAL A 99 11.31 -21.31 -3.92
C VAL A 99 11.73 -20.04 -4.66
N LEU A 100 12.93 -19.53 -4.33
CA LEU A 100 13.50 -18.32 -4.91
C LEU A 100 14.50 -18.64 -6.02
N HIS A 101 14.49 -17.81 -7.05
CA HIS A 101 15.48 -17.87 -8.12
C HIS A 101 16.90 -17.63 -7.55
N PRO A 102 17.95 -18.36 -8.02
CA PRO A 102 19.32 -18.21 -7.49
C PRO A 102 19.87 -16.78 -7.51
N ALA A 103 19.57 -16.01 -8.56
CA ALA A 103 19.93 -14.59 -8.64
C ALA A 103 19.32 -13.69 -7.54
N GLN A 104 18.27 -14.12 -6.86
CA GLN A 104 17.65 -13.39 -5.76
C GLN A 104 18.31 -13.72 -4.41
N TRP A 105 19.24 -14.69 -4.38
CA TRP A 105 19.85 -15.10 -3.14
C TRP A 105 20.77 -14.00 -2.61
N PRO A 106 20.65 -13.63 -1.33
CA PRO A 106 21.52 -12.64 -0.74
C PRO A 106 22.95 -13.18 -0.72
N GLN A 107 23.90 -12.27 -0.97
CA GLN A 107 25.33 -12.56 -0.94
C GLN A 107 25.76 -13.06 0.44
N ASP A 108 25.19 -12.49 1.50
CA ASP A 108 25.37 -12.98 2.86
C ASP A 108 24.40 -14.14 3.14
N PRO A 109 24.89 -15.36 3.41
CA PRO A 109 24.04 -16.51 3.74
C PRO A 109 23.25 -16.31 5.04
N LYS A 110 23.65 -15.37 5.91
CA LYS A 110 22.91 -15.03 7.15
C LYS A 110 21.68 -14.16 6.87
N MET A 111 21.65 -13.47 5.74
CA MET A 111 20.49 -12.66 5.37
C MET A 111 19.44 -13.59 4.75
N ALA A 112 18.25 -13.65 5.35
CA ALA A 112 17.12 -14.37 4.79
C ALA A 112 16.23 -13.42 4.00
N VAL A 113 15.71 -13.87 2.86
CA VAL A 113 14.69 -13.14 2.13
C VAL A 113 13.33 -13.45 2.74
N ASP A 114 12.63 -12.42 3.22
CA ASP A 114 11.37 -12.60 3.93
C ASP A 114 10.24 -13.09 3.03
N ARG A 115 10.13 -12.56 1.81
CA ARG A 115 9.06 -12.88 0.86
C ARG A 115 9.61 -12.95 -0.56
N CYS A 116 9.05 -13.83 -1.38
CA CYS A 116 9.37 -13.86 -2.81
C CYS A 116 8.79 -12.62 -3.53
N PRO A 117 9.33 -12.24 -4.71
CA PRO A 117 8.87 -11.06 -5.45
C PRO A 117 7.37 -11.05 -5.75
N ILE A 118 6.78 -12.22 -6.04
CA ILE A 118 5.34 -12.34 -6.31
C ILE A 118 4.51 -11.97 -5.08
N CYS A 119 4.89 -12.45 -3.90
CA CYS A 119 4.21 -12.11 -2.66
C CYS A 119 4.37 -10.62 -2.30
N VAL A 120 5.55 -10.03 -2.55
CA VAL A 120 5.79 -8.60 -2.35
C VAL A 120 4.84 -7.78 -3.23
N VAL A 121 4.81 -8.07 -4.54
CA VAL A 121 3.90 -7.40 -5.48
C VAL A 121 2.44 -7.57 -5.05
N GLY A 122 2.00 -8.81 -4.79
CA GLY A 122 0.61 -9.11 -4.45
C GLY A 122 0.12 -8.42 -3.17
N MET A 123 0.99 -8.30 -2.16
CA MET A 123 0.69 -7.56 -0.94
C MET A 123 0.55 -6.06 -1.20
N HIS A 124 1.49 -5.45 -1.95
CA HIS A 124 1.43 -4.02 -2.23
C HIS A 124 0.26 -3.64 -3.13
N THR A 125 -0.06 -4.45 -4.15
CA THR A 125 -1.23 -4.20 -5.01
C THR A 125 -2.53 -4.36 -4.22
N SER A 126 -2.65 -5.40 -3.40
CA SER A 126 -3.83 -5.61 -2.53
C SER A 126 -4.02 -4.46 -1.54
N TYR A 127 -2.94 -3.99 -0.92
CA TYR A 127 -2.95 -2.84 -0.02
C TYR A 127 -3.31 -1.54 -0.75
N MET A 128 -2.81 -1.35 -1.98
CA MET A 128 -3.16 -0.19 -2.80
C MET A 128 -4.65 -0.20 -3.19
N THR A 129 -5.22 -1.36 -3.54
CA THR A 129 -6.66 -1.51 -3.81
C THR A 129 -7.50 -1.12 -2.60
N LEU A 130 -7.08 -1.53 -1.39
CA LEU A 130 -7.74 -1.16 -0.14
C LEU A 130 -7.74 0.36 0.07
N LEU A 131 -6.59 1.01 -0.13
CA LEU A 131 -6.46 2.47 -0.04
C LEU A 131 -7.32 3.20 -1.07
N MET A 132 -7.33 2.74 -2.32
CA MET A 132 -8.15 3.33 -3.39
C MET A 132 -9.64 3.21 -3.09
N ARG A 133 -10.08 2.07 -2.55
CA ARG A 133 -11.47 1.89 -2.12
C ARG A 133 -11.84 2.82 -0.97
N ALA A 134 -10.97 2.97 0.03
CA ALA A 134 -11.18 3.91 1.12
C ALA A 134 -11.22 5.37 0.61
N PHE A 135 -10.40 5.68 -0.39
CA PHE A 135 -10.40 6.98 -1.06
C PHE A 135 -11.69 7.26 -1.85
N GLU A 136 -12.20 6.27 -2.58
CA GLU A 136 -13.48 6.35 -3.28
C GLU A 136 -14.66 6.54 -2.31
N ASN A 137 -14.67 5.79 -1.21
CA ASN A 137 -15.68 5.92 -0.14
C ASN A 137 -15.64 7.31 0.52
N ALA A 138 -14.49 7.98 0.51
CA ALA A 138 -14.29 9.34 1.01
C ALA A 138 -14.58 10.43 -0.04
N GLY A 139 -15.38 10.12 -1.08
CA GLY A 139 -15.80 11.08 -2.12
C GLY A 139 -14.91 11.10 -3.37
N GLY A 140 -13.87 10.27 -3.42
CA GLY A 140 -12.97 10.12 -4.57
C GLY A 140 -12.32 11.44 -5.03
N MET A 141 -12.03 11.53 -6.33
CA MET A 141 -11.39 12.73 -6.91
C MET A 141 -12.35 13.93 -7.04
N VAL A 142 -13.66 13.74 -6.95
CA VAL A 142 -14.67 14.77 -7.24
C VAL A 142 -14.86 15.71 -6.05
N GLU A 143 -14.94 15.18 -4.83
CA GLU A 143 -15.02 16.00 -3.61
C GLU A 143 -13.66 16.58 -3.20
N GLN A 144 -12.56 15.95 -3.63
CA GLN A 144 -11.20 16.42 -3.37
C GLN A 144 -10.64 17.37 -4.42
N ARG A 145 -11.49 18.00 -5.25
CA ARG A 145 -11.08 19.05 -6.18
C ARG A 145 -10.55 20.27 -5.43
N TRP A 146 -9.29 20.22 -5.01
CA TRP A 146 -8.23 21.24 -4.82
C TRP A 146 -8.53 22.63 -4.20
N GLU A 147 -9.78 23.07 -4.15
CA GLU A 147 -10.24 24.35 -3.61
C GLU A 147 -11.00 24.20 -2.28
N ALA A 148 -11.46 22.98 -1.94
CA ALA A 148 -12.23 22.69 -0.71
C ALA A 148 -11.57 21.67 0.24
N ALA A 149 -10.51 20.97 -0.18
CA ALA A 149 -9.80 20.06 0.72
C ALA A 149 -9.07 20.90 1.78
N THR A 150 -9.44 20.70 3.05
CA THR A 150 -8.66 21.14 4.20
C THR A 150 -7.18 20.81 3.98
N ALA A 151 -6.28 21.63 4.54
CA ALA A 151 -4.83 21.52 4.33
C ALA A 151 -4.22 20.14 4.64
N GLU A 152 -4.99 19.24 5.25
CA GLU A 152 -4.62 17.88 5.65
C GLU A 152 -5.76 16.93 5.29
N ASN A 153 -5.67 16.27 4.13
CA ASN A 153 -6.57 15.17 3.77
C ASN A 153 -5.85 13.84 4.04
N PRO A 154 -6.12 13.17 5.17
CA PRO A 154 -5.33 12.03 5.63
C PRO A 154 -5.47 10.80 4.72
N ILE A 155 -6.63 10.62 4.05
CA ILE A 155 -6.80 9.51 3.10
C ILE A 155 -6.00 9.75 1.81
N LEU A 156 -5.93 11.00 1.35
CA LEU A 156 -5.08 11.35 0.19
C LEU A 156 -3.60 11.15 0.51
N GLU A 157 -3.16 11.55 1.72
CA GLU A 157 -1.79 11.31 2.18
C GLU A 157 -1.47 9.81 2.26
N ALA A 158 -2.40 9.00 2.81
CA ALA A 158 -2.28 7.55 2.85
C ALA A 158 -2.14 6.93 1.45
N VAL A 159 -2.96 7.36 0.48
CA VAL A 159 -2.90 6.92 -0.91
C VAL A 159 -1.55 7.28 -1.55
N TYR A 160 -1.05 8.50 -1.33
CA TYR A 160 0.26 8.90 -1.85
C TYR A 160 1.40 8.09 -1.21
N ALA A 161 1.37 7.88 0.10
CA ALA A 161 2.35 7.04 0.79
C ALA A 161 2.33 5.60 0.25
N GLY A 162 1.14 5.02 0.08
CA GLY A 162 0.95 3.69 -0.51
C GLY A 162 1.49 3.60 -1.94
N LYS A 163 1.20 4.59 -2.79
CA LYS A 163 1.74 4.66 -4.16
C LYS A 163 3.26 4.73 -4.19
N ILE A 164 3.88 5.55 -3.34
CA ILE A 164 5.33 5.66 -3.24
C ILE A 164 5.94 4.33 -2.79
N ALA A 165 5.33 3.67 -1.79
CA ALA A 165 5.79 2.36 -1.32
C ALA A 165 5.68 1.28 -2.40
N LEU A 166 4.56 1.23 -3.13
CA LEU A 166 4.38 0.33 -4.27
C LEU A 166 5.42 0.59 -5.37
N ILE A 167 5.64 1.85 -5.78
CA ILE A 167 6.63 2.20 -6.82
C ILE A 167 8.03 1.73 -6.39
N ARG A 168 8.41 1.93 -5.13
CA ARG A 168 9.70 1.44 -4.61
C ARG A 168 9.80 -0.08 -4.67
N ALA A 169 8.73 -0.79 -4.27
CA ALA A 169 8.69 -2.24 -4.33
C ALA A 169 8.81 -2.74 -5.78
N ILE A 170 8.09 -2.14 -6.73
CA ILE A 170 8.21 -2.48 -8.16
C ILE A 170 9.60 -2.20 -8.69
N GLY A 171 10.19 -1.04 -8.38
CA GLY A 171 11.56 -0.72 -8.79
C GLY A 171 12.59 -1.75 -8.30
N HIS A 172 12.44 -2.24 -7.06
CA HIS A 172 13.29 -3.32 -6.56
C HIS A 172 13.07 -4.65 -7.30
N VAL A 173 11.82 -4.99 -7.65
CA VAL A 173 11.53 -6.19 -8.44
C VAL A 173 12.07 -6.07 -9.87
N GLU A 174 12.07 -4.87 -10.47
CA GLU A 174 12.70 -4.61 -11.77
C GLU A 174 14.22 -4.87 -11.73
N GLU A 175 14.90 -4.42 -10.67
CA GLU A 175 16.32 -4.70 -10.46
C GLU A 175 16.60 -6.21 -10.34
N LEU A 176 15.76 -6.93 -9.60
CA LEU A 176 15.85 -8.39 -9.47
C LEU A 176 15.61 -9.08 -10.82
N ALA A 177 14.65 -8.64 -11.62
CA ALA A 177 14.38 -9.21 -12.94
C ALA A 177 15.57 -9.02 -13.90
N ILE A 178 16.29 -7.89 -13.81
CA ILE A 178 17.53 -7.68 -14.55
C ILE A 178 18.62 -8.65 -14.08
N ALA A 179 18.76 -8.84 -12.77
CA ALA A 179 19.72 -9.79 -12.19
C ALA A 179 19.42 -11.24 -12.63
N GLU A 180 18.16 -11.66 -12.59
CA GLU A 180 17.71 -12.97 -13.08
C GLU A 180 18.08 -13.17 -14.55
N LYS A 181 17.75 -12.20 -15.40
CA LYS A 181 18.07 -12.26 -16.83
C LYS A 181 19.57 -12.40 -17.09
N ASN A 182 20.39 -11.69 -16.31
CA ASN A 182 21.84 -11.79 -16.42
C ASN A 182 22.35 -13.14 -15.93
N TRP A 183 21.80 -13.66 -14.83
CA TRP A 183 22.14 -14.97 -14.30
C TRP A 183 21.77 -16.10 -15.28
N ASN A 184 20.58 -16.06 -15.86
CA ASN A 184 20.09 -17.03 -16.87
C ASN A 184 20.96 -17.03 -18.14
N ARG A 185 21.52 -15.88 -18.53
CA ARG A 185 22.49 -15.80 -19.65
C ARG A 185 23.84 -16.44 -19.32
N GLN A 186 24.23 -16.42 -18.05
CA GLN A 186 25.49 -16.99 -17.58
C GLN A 186 25.38 -18.49 -17.31
N HIS A 187 24.19 -18.99 -17.01
CA HIS A 187 23.92 -20.39 -16.66
C HIS A 187 22.80 -20.99 -17.54
N PRO A 188 22.95 -20.99 -18.89
CA PRO A 188 21.92 -21.54 -19.79
C PRO A 188 21.67 -23.04 -19.61
N GLU A 189 22.59 -23.76 -18.96
CA GLU A 189 22.50 -25.18 -18.65
C GLU A 189 21.60 -25.50 -17.45
N VAL A 190 21.31 -24.53 -16.59
CA VAL A 190 20.49 -24.75 -15.40
C VAL A 190 19.02 -24.58 -15.78
N ASP A 191 18.30 -25.70 -15.85
CA ASP A 191 16.85 -25.68 -15.98
C ASP A 191 16.24 -25.36 -14.62
N LEU A 192 15.57 -24.22 -14.53
CA LEU A 192 14.92 -23.77 -13.31
C LEU A 192 13.54 -24.44 -13.21
N ASP A 193 13.27 -25.06 -12.07
CA ASP A 193 11.96 -25.66 -11.82
C ASP A 193 10.83 -24.65 -11.99
N ARG A 194 9.69 -25.10 -12.54
CA ARG A 194 8.48 -24.27 -12.73
C ARG A 194 7.90 -23.70 -11.43
N GLU A 195 8.30 -24.26 -10.29
CA GLU A 195 7.87 -23.82 -8.97
C GLU A 195 8.67 -22.60 -8.47
N THR A 196 9.81 -22.30 -9.11
CA THR A 196 10.66 -21.16 -8.79
C THR A 196 9.95 -19.85 -9.08
N LYS A 197 9.81 -19.00 -8.05
CA LYS A 197 9.15 -17.71 -8.18
C LYS A 197 10.14 -16.65 -8.66
N THR A 198 9.93 -16.19 -9.89
CA THR A 198 10.80 -15.21 -10.55
C THR A 198 10.28 -13.78 -10.39
N ALA A 199 11.18 -12.82 -10.46
CA ALA A 199 10.87 -11.40 -10.49
C ALA A 199 10.19 -11.01 -11.81
N GLU A 200 10.59 -11.63 -12.93
CA GLU A 200 9.90 -11.45 -14.21
C GLU A 200 8.41 -11.86 -14.14
N GLU A 201 8.11 -13.00 -13.50
CA GLU A 201 6.72 -13.41 -13.27
C GLU A 201 5.96 -12.40 -12.40
N ALA A 202 6.60 -11.88 -11.34
CA ALA A 202 6.00 -10.88 -10.47
C ALA A 202 5.65 -9.58 -11.22
N LEU A 203 6.53 -9.09 -12.11
CA LEU A 203 6.26 -7.92 -12.96
C LEU A 203 5.11 -8.19 -13.93
N ARG A 204 5.07 -9.37 -14.54
CA ARG A 204 3.97 -9.76 -15.43
C ARG A 204 2.62 -9.72 -14.70
N ILE A 205 2.56 -10.27 -13.48
CA ILE A 205 1.35 -10.23 -12.64
C ILE A 205 0.97 -8.78 -12.31
N TYR A 206 1.95 -7.94 -11.96
CA TYR A 206 1.71 -6.52 -11.69
C TYR A 206 1.10 -5.80 -12.89
N TRP A 207 1.73 -5.88 -14.06
CA TRP A 207 1.25 -5.19 -15.26
C TRP A 207 -0.13 -5.68 -15.71
N ALA A 208 -0.38 -6.99 -15.65
CA ALA A 208 -1.70 -7.55 -15.90
C ALA A 208 -2.76 -6.99 -14.93
N SER A 209 -2.42 -6.80 -13.65
CA SER A 209 -3.34 -6.18 -12.69
C SER A 209 -3.66 -4.73 -13.05
N VAL A 210 -2.66 -3.95 -13.47
CA VAL A 210 -2.83 -2.53 -13.87
C VAL A 210 -3.72 -2.40 -15.11
N GLU A 211 -3.55 -3.28 -16.10
CA GLU A 211 -4.38 -3.31 -17.31
C GLU A 211 -5.84 -3.66 -17.00
N ASN A 212 -6.07 -4.59 -16.07
CA ASN A 212 -7.40 -4.94 -15.60
C ASN A 212 -8.09 -3.75 -14.91
N PHE A 213 -7.37 -3.03 -14.02
CA PHE A 213 -7.91 -1.82 -13.38
C PHE A 213 -8.25 -0.71 -14.39
N ALA A 214 -7.42 -0.53 -15.42
CA ALA A 214 -7.69 0.45 -16.48
C ALA A 214 -8.94 0.10 -17.30
N SER A 215 -9.18 -1.19 -17.52
CA SER A 215 -10.34 -1.69 -18.25
C SER A 215 -11.63 -1.52 -17.45
N GLU A 216 -11.63 -1.86 -16.16
CA GLU A 216 -12.79 -1.73 -15.27
C GLU A 216 -13.19 -0.27 -15.01
N SER A 217 -12.21 0.63 -14.88
CA SER A 217 -12.48 2.05 -14.69
C SER A 217 -13.14 2.70 -15.93
N SER A 218 -12.94 2.13 -17.12
CA SER A 218 -13.40 2.73 -18.38
C SER A 218 -14.87 2.43 -18.69
N CYS A 219 -15.50 1.43 -18.05
CA CYS A 219 -16.87 1.02 -18.35
C CYS A 219 -17.96 1.60 -17.42
N SER A 220 -17.60 2.17 -16.26
CA SER A 220 -18.60 2.77 -15.35
C SER A 220 -19.06 4.20 -15.70
N SER A 221 -18.49 4.82 -16.74
CA SER A 221 -18.93 6.14 -17.21
C SER A 221 -19.80 6.09 -18.47
N SER A 222 -20.30 4.91 -18.86
CA SER A 222 -21.41 4.80 -19.81
C SER A 222 -22.72 5.20 -19.15
N VAL A 223 -22.79 6.44 -18.66
CA VAL A 223 -24.05 7.16 -18.52
C VAL A 223 -24.72 7.08 -19.88
N THR A 224 -25.83 6.36 -19.90
CA THR A 224 -26.80 6.30 -20.98
C THR A 224 -27.19 7.72 -21.37
N SER A 225 -26.38 8.33 -22.22
CA SER A 225 -26.72 9.55 -22.96
C SER A 225 -27.60 9.13 -24.11
N SER A 226 -28.79 8.64 -23.75
CA SER A 226 -29.93 8.53 -24.63
C SER A 226 -30.20 9.94 -25.16
N SER A 227 -30.27 10.05 -26.48
CA SER A 227 -30.87 11.19 -27.19
C SER A 227 -30.09 12.50 -27.20
N SER A 228 -29.21 12.66 -28.19
CA SER A 228 -29.26 13.85 -29.06
C SER A 228 -28.68 13.53 -30.43
N ARG A 229 -29.58 13.32 -31.39
CA ARG A 229 -29.25 13.33 -32.82
C ARG A 229 -28.86 14.75 -33.22
N ARG A 230 -27.90 14.86 -34.16
CA ARG A 230 -27.54 16.01 -35.01
C ARG A 230 -26.28 16.79 -34.58
N ASN A 231 -25.15 16.49 -35.20
CA ASN A 231 -24.72 17.17 -36.43
C ASN A 231 -23.40 16.56 -36.91
N LYS A 232 -23.41 15.99 -38.12
CA LYS A 232 -22.20 15.54 -38.81
C LYS A 232 -21.49 16.76 -39.38
N ASN A 233 -20.67 17.42 -38.57
CA ASN A 233 -19.52 18.12 -39.11
C ASN A 233 -18.33 17.16 -38.95
N PRO A 234 -17.56 16.85 -40.01
CA PRO A 234 -16.32 16.11 -39.84
C PRO A 234 -15.39 16.96 -38.98
N GLU A 235 -15.32 16.65 -37.68
CA GLU A 235 -14.32 17.21 -36.79
C GLU A 235 -12.96 16.89 -37.41
N ARG A 236 -12.16 17.93 -37.67
CA ARG A 236 -10.78 17.78 -38.14
C ARG A 236 -10.01 17.00 -37.08
N THR A 237 -9.85 15.71 -37.30
CA THR A 237 -9.04 14.84 -36.44
C THR A 237 -7.59 15.27 -36.58
N ILE A 238 -7.01 15.75 -35.47
CA ILE A 238 -5.60 16.10 -35.40
C ILE A 238 -4.84 14.78 -35.24
N HIS A 239 -4.13 14.38 -36.27
CA HIS A 239 -3.18 13.28 -36.20
C HIS A 239 -1.81 13.86 -35.86
N PHE A 240 -1.20 13.31 -34.81
CA PHE A 240 0.21 13.56 -34.51
C PHE A 240 1.03 12.59 -35.33
N ASP A 241 2.08 13.09 -35.99
CA ASP A 241 2.99 12.27 -36.77
C ASP A 241 3.85 11.38 -35.84
N GLU A 242 4.34 10.25 -36.34
CA GLU A 242 5.14 9.27 -35.56
C GLU A 242 6.44 9.89 -35.01
N THR A 243 6.87 10.99 -35.61
CA THR A 243 8.05 11.79 -35.22
C THR A 243 7.78 12.79 -34.09
N THR A 244 6.53 12.93 -33.64
CA THR A 244 6.15 13.90 -32.60
C THR A 244 6.57 13.39 -31.22
N HIS A 245 7.69 13.90 -30.71
CA HIS A 245 8.16 13.59 -29.36
C HIS A 245 7.53 14.54 -28.33
N PHE A 246 6.60 14.03 -27.53
CA PHE A 246 6.12 14.74 -26.36
C PHE A 246 7.14 14.64 -25.23
N GLU A 247 7.56 15.78 -24.67
CA GLU A 247 8.44 15.79 -23.51
C GLU A 247 7.84 14.99 -22.34
N ARG A 248 8.68 14.31 -21.56
CA ARG A 248 8.28 13.55 -20.37
C ARG A 248 7.55 14.47 -19.39
N GLY A 249 6.23 14.32 -19.27
CA GLY A 249 5.48 14.89 -18.15
C GLY A 249 4.06 15.35 -18.41
N ARG A 250 3.60 15.46 -19.68
CA ARG A 250 2.22 15.87 -19.96
C ARG A 250 1.42 14.74 -20.61
N HIS A 251 0.35 14.32 -19.93
CA HIS A 251 -0.58 13.33 -20.47
C HIS A 251 -1.27 13.84 -21.74
N GLN A 252 -1.46 12.95 -22.72
CA GLN A 252 -1.97 13.27 -24.05
C GLN A 252 -3.35 13.98 -24.04
N HIS A 253 -4.22 13.65 -23.08
CA HIS A 253 -5.56 14.23 -22.98
C HIS A 253 -5.57 15.74 -22.66
N TYR A 254 -4.47 16.30 -22.12
CA TYR A 254 -4.36 17.75 -21.88
C TYR A 254 -4.09 18.56 -23.15
N PHE A 255 -3.74 17.91 -24.25
CA PHE A 255 -3.57 18.58 -25.56
C PHE A 255 -4.87 18.63 -26.37
N TRP A 256 -5.95 18.03 -25.87
CA TRP A 256 -7.24 18.04 -26.55
C TRP A 256 -7.95 19.39 -26.36
N ARG A 257 -8.59 19.88 -27.43
CA ARG A 257 -9.39 21.12 -27.44
C ARG A 257 -10.48 21.17 -26.38
N LYS A 258 -10.99 19.99 -25.99
CA LYS A 258 -12.04 19.82 -24.99
C LYS A 258 -11.48 19.77 -23.56
N SER A 259 -10.15 19.83 -23.37
CA SER A 259 -9.57 19.83 -22.03
C SER A 259 -9.83 21.17 -21.32
N PRO A 260 -10.13 21.20 -20.01
CA PRO A 260 -10.40 22.43 -19.27
C PRO A 260 -9.25 23.46 -19.28
N ARG A 261 -8.07 23.06 -19.75
CA ARG A 261 -6.82 23.84 -19.74
C ARG A 261 -6.25 24.05 -21.15
N TYR A 262 -7.05 23.79 -22.19
CA TYR A 262 -6.62 24.02 -23.56
C TYR A 262 -6.62 25.51 -23.87
N GLU A 263 -5.44 26.10 -23.97
CA GLU A 263 -5.24 27.44 -24.50
C GLU A 263 -5.07 27.32 -26.01
N ALA A 264 -6.12 27.66 -26.77
CA ALA A 264 -6.04 27.76 -28.21
C ALA A 264 -5.07 28.91 -28.57
N GLY A 265 -3.86 28.58 -29.05
CA GLY A 265 -2.79 29.57 -29.32
C GLY A 265 -1.88 29.87 -28.12
N GLY A 266 -1.67 28.91 -27.21
CA GLY A 266 -0.80 29.10 -26.04
C GLY A 266 0.64 29.50 -26.39
N LYS A 267 1.30 30.18 -25.44
CA LYS A 267 2.66 30.80 -25.33
C LYS A 267 3.83 30.35 -26.23
N TYR A 268 3.72 29.26 -26.96
CA TYR A 268 4.69 28.74 -27.93
C TYR A 268 4.23 28.88 -29.38
N ASP A 269 3.11 29.56 -29.65
CA ASP A 269 2.91 30.22 -30.95
C ASP A 269 3.98 31.31 -31.03
N VAL A 270 5.19 30.90 -31.40
CA VAL A 270 6.24 31.80 -31.87
C VAL A 270 5.68 32.31 -33.19
N ALA A 271 4.89 33.38 -33.10
CA ALA A 271 4.58 34.19 -34.24
C ALA A 271 5.93 34.60 -34.83
N TRP A 272 6.33 33.94 -35.90
CA TRP A 272 7.30 34.48 -36.84
C TRP A 272 6.60 35.63 -37.59
N SER A 273 6.12 36.63 -36.85
CA SER A 273 5.83 37.95 -37.37
C SER A 273 7.19 38.64 -37.48
N LEU A 274 7.85 38.43 -38.62
CA LEU A 274 8.63 39.50 -39.23
C LEU A 274 7.66 40.68 -39.39
N ASP A 275 7.70 41.62 -38.45
CA ASP A 275 7.37 43.00 -38.80
C ASP A 275 8.18 43.95 -37.93
N ASP A 276 9.08 44.63 -38.62
CA ASP A 276 9.93 45.72 -38.18
C ASP A 276 9.07 46.99 -38.31
N SER A 277 8.47 47.43 -37.22
CA SER A 277 7.93 48.79 -37.14
C SER A 277 8.08 49.34 -35.73
N GLU A 278 9.06 50.24 -35.65
CA GLU A 278 9.20 51.26 -34.63
C GLU A 278 7.87 52.01 -34.46
N ASP A 279 7.30 52.01 -33.26
CA ASP A 279 6.65 53.23 -32.79
C ASP A 279 6.61 53.30 -31.25
N GLU A 280 7.09 54.42 -30.77
CA GLU A 280 7.07 54.84 -29.38
C GLU A 280 5.63 55.24 -29.02
N ASN A 281 5.07 54.73 -27.91
CA ASN A 281 4.47 55.60 -26.89
C ASN A 281 3.72 54.87 -25.76
N GLU A 282 3.87 55.50 -24.60
CA GLU A 282 2.92 55.63 -23.49
C GLU A 282 2.56 54.43 -22.61
N ALA A 283 3.16 54.51 -21.43
CA ALA A 283 2.80 53.85 -20.19
C ALA A 283 1.31 53.98 -19.83
N LYS A 284 0.67 52.85 -19.53
CA LYS A 284 -0.41 52.76 -18.54
C LYS A 284 -0.20 51.59 -17.61
N GLU A 285 0.13 51.94 -16.37
CA GLU A 285 0.04 51.11 -15.18
C GLU A 285 -1.38 50.53 -15.05
N VAL A 286 -1.53 49.22 -15.21
CA VAL A 286 -2.72 48.49 -14.79
C VAL A 286 -2.27 47.47 -13.76
N GLY A 287 -2.71 47.70 -12.52
CA GLY A 287 -2.40 46.89 -11.35
C GLY A 287 -2.75 45.42 -11.55
N SER A 288 -1.72 44.63 -11.80
CA SER A 288 -1.80 43.17 -11.85
C SER A 288 -1.96 42.64 -10.43
N LYS A 289 -3.17 42.20 -10.09
CA LYS A 289 -3.42 41.41 -8.88
C LYS A 289 -2.55 40.16 -8.98
N ARG A 290 -1.50 40.13 -8.16
CA ARG A 290 -0.55 39.04 -8.01
C ARG A 290 -1.31 37.80 -7.50
N ILE A 291 -1.82 37.00 -8.42
CA ILE A 291 -2.22 35.62 -8.14
C ILE A 291 -0.91 34.90 -7.85
N GLU A 292 -0.63 34.65 -6.57
CA GLU A 292 0.45 33.78 -6.14
C GLU A 292 0.15 32.38 -6.65
N ALA A 293 0.61 32.10 -7.87
CA ALA A 293 0.60 30.77 -8.45
C ALA A 293 1.46 29.90 -7.55
N ARG A 294 0.79 29.16 -6.67
CA ARG A 294 1.37 28.20 -5.74
C ARG A 294 2.27 27.27 -6.55
N ALA A 295 3.57 27.30 -6.23
CA ALA A 295 4.57 26.58 -6.98
C ALA A 295 4.19 25.08 -7.07
N PRO A 296 4.25 24.46 -8.25
CA PRO A 296 4.00 23.03 -8.37
C PRO A 296 4.96 22.28 -7.44
N LEU A 297 4.43 21.38 -6.62
CA LEU A 297 5.19 20.47 -5.78
C LEU A 297 6.22 19.75 -6.66
N ARG A 298 7.44 20.26 -6.70
CA ARG A 298 8.57 19.59 -7.34
C ARG A 298 8.93 18.41 -6.46
N LEU A 299 8.41 17.24 -6.82
CA LEU A 299 8.85 15.97 -6.28
C LEU A 299 10.30 15.77 -6.75
N ALA A 300 11.26 16.17 -5.90
CA ALA A 300 12.65 15.85 -6.14
C ALA A 300 12.79 14.33 -6.01
N CYS A 301 12.97 13.65 -7.14
CA CYS A 301 13.37 12.25 -7.17
C CYS A 301 14.78 12.19 -6.58
N VAL A 302 14.87 11.89 -5.29
CA VAL A 302 16.15 11.72 -4.59
C VAL A 302 16.66 10.34 -4.97
N GLY A 303 17.66 10.29 -5.83
CA GLY A 303 18.49 9.10 -6.03
C GLY A 303 19.17 8.77 -4.70
N TRP A 304 18.59 7.82 -3.97
CA TRP A 304 19.16 7.34 -2.72
C TRP A 304 20.08 6.19 -3.04
N SER A 305 21.38 6.47 -3.13
CA SER A 305 22.42 5.45 -3.10
C SER A 305 22.41 4.81 -1.71
N PHE A 306 22.05 3.54 -1.65
CA PHE A 306 22.01 2.74 -0.43
C PHE A 306 23.44 2.36 -0.03
N ASN A 307 24.15 3.24 0.66
CA ASN A 307 25.32 2.83 1.45
C ASN A 307 24.80 2.36 2.81
N VAL A 308 24.65 1.05 2.95
CA VAL A 308 24.52 0.40 4.27
C VAL A 308 25.85 0.56 4.98
N VAL A 309 25.95 1.60 5.80
CA VAL A 309 27.00 1.70 6.82
C VAL A 309 26.52 0.85 7.98
N GLY A 310 27.07 -0.37 8.08
CA GLY A 310 26.99 -1.18 9.28
C GLY A 310 27.87 -0.55 10.35
N GLU A 311 27.27 0.19 11.26
CA GLU A 311 27.93 0.55 12.52
C GLU A 311 27.84 -0.66 13.46
N ARG A 312 29.03 -1.20 13.70
CA ARG A 312 29.36 -2.30 14.58
C ARG A 312 29.55 -1.73 15.97
N GLU A 313 28.59 -1.97 16.86
CA GLU A 313 28.83 -1.84 18.30
C GLU A 313 29.23 -3.21 18.84
N ASP A 314 30.54 -3.40 19.00
CA ASP A 314 31.11 -4.49 19.78
C ASP A 314 30.75 -4.23 21.27
N SER A 315 29.79 -4.99 21.82
CA SER A 315 29.61 -5.12 23.26
C SER A 315 29.79 -6.58 23.64
N ALA A 316 31.02 -6.90 24.04
CA ALA A 316 31.39 -8.15 24.67
C ALA A 316 30.84 -8.15 26.10
N VAL A 317 29.90 -9.05 26.38
CA VAL A 317 29.60 -9.50 27.74
C VAL A 317 29.70 -11.02 27.78
N ASP A 318 30.82 -11.48 28.32
CA ASP A 318 31.01 -12.79 28.92
C ASP A 318 29.96 -12.99 30.03
N LEU A 319 29.08 -13.97 29.89
CA LEU A 319 28.41 -14.58 31.05
C LEU A 319 28.28 -16.09 30.84
N VAL A 320 29.21 -16.76 31.52
CA VAL A 320 29.23 -18.17 31.92
C VAL A 320 27.95 -18.52 32.67
N GLY A 321 27.33 -19.65 32.33
CA GLY A 321 26.19 -20.21 33.05
C GLY A 321 25.85 -21.61 32.56
N GLU A 322 26.65 -22.60 32.96
CA GLU A 322 26.26 -24.01 32.96
C GLU A 322 25.24 -24.26 34.10
N ALA A 323 24.15 -24.94 33.77
CA ALA A 323 23.20 -25.67 34.64
C ALA A 323 21.93 -25.91 33.82
N ASP A 324 21.22 -27.03 33.86
CA ASP A 324 21.34 -28.31 34.54
C ASP A 324 20.24 -29.19 33.90
N GLU A 325 20.49 -30.49 33.82
CA GLU A 325 19.55 -31.47 33.28
C GLU A 325 18.48 -31.83 34.33
N SER A 326 17.20 -31.80 33.93
CA SER A 326 16.12 -32.62 34.52
C SER A 326 14.89 -32.45 33.64
N ASP A 327 14.54 -33.37 32.75
CA ASP A 327 13.80 -34.62 33.01
C ASP A 327 12.69 -34.44 34.05
N GLU A 328 11.44 -34.25 33.60
CA GLU A 328 10.32 -34.98 34.18
C GLU A 328 9.08 -34.99 33.28
N LYS A 329 8.69 -36.21 32.92
CA LYS A 329 7.40 -36.59 32.33
C LYS A 329 6.24 -36.13 33.20
N LYS A 330 5.19 -35.56 32.60
CA LYS A 330 3.83 -35.70 33.14
C LYS A 330 2.81 -35.97 32.05
N LYS A 331 2.45 -37.25 31.94
CA LYS A 331 1.18 -37.72 31.39
C LYS A 331 0.06 -37.18 32.28
N GLY A 332 -0.93 -36.57 31.68
CA GLY A 332 -2.17 -36.15 32.32
C GLY A 332 -3.32 -36.44 31.37
N GLU A 333 -3.74 -37.70 31.36
CA GLU A 333 -5.04 -38.13 30.83
C GLU A 333 -6.10 -37.54 31.77
N GLY A 334 -6.99 -36.73 31.21
CA GLY A 334 -8.08 -36.08 31.91
C GLY A 334 -9.33 -36.09 31.04
N GLU A 335 -9.92 -37.28 30.91
CA GLU A 335 -11.33 -37.43 30.60
C GLU A 335 -12.14 -36.93 31.81
N VAL A 336 -12.91 -35.86 31.61
CA VAL A 336 -14.08 -35.48 32.40
C VAL A 336 -15.05 -34.83 31.41
N ASP A 337 -16.10 -35.51 31.00
CA ASP A 337 -17.35 -35.79 31.72
C ASP A 337 -18.43 -34.81 31.25
N GLU A 338 -19.57 -35.42 31.02
CA GLU A 338 -20.82 -34.98 30.45
C GLU A 338 -21.45 -33.83 31.26
N SER A 339 -22.37 -33.08 30.63
CA SER A 339 -23.34 -32.10 31.20
C SER A 339 -23.15 -30.71 30.60
N THR A 340 -24.15 -29.97 30.12
CA THR A 340 -25.61 -30.14 30.12
C THR A 340 -26.15 -29.23 29.02
N SER A 341 -27.17 -29.70 28.34
CA SER A 341 -28.03 -28.92 27.46
C SER A 341 -28.80 -27.87 28.25
N ASP A 342 -28.60 -26.59 27.93
CA ASP A 342 -29.55 -25.55 28.33
C ASP A 342 -30.12 -24.91 27.05
N ASP A 343 -31.28 -25.42 26.66
CA ASP A 343 -32.25 -24.75 25.80
C ASP A 343 -32.71 -23.46 26.51
N TYR A 344 -32.21 -22.30 26.06
CA TYR A 344 -32.80 -21.02 26.42
C TYR A 344 -33.71 -20.56 25.28
N ASP A 345 -34.97 -20.96 25.42
CA ASP A 345 -36.15 -20.38 24.78
C ASP A 345 -36.33 -18.97 25.37
N SER A 346 -35.84 -17.94 24.67
CA SER A 346 -36.06 -16.55 25.09
C SER A 346 -37.33 -16.03 24.44
N GLU A 347 -38.42 -16.15 25.20
CA GLU A 347 -39.70 -15.54 24.90
C GLU A 347 -39.59 -14.01 24.81
N ASP A 348 -40.19 -13.51 23.74
CA ASP A 348 -40.89 -12.25 23.56
C ASP A 348 -41.13 -11.44 24.85
N MET A 349 -40.38 -10.34 25.01
CA MET A 349 -40.60 -9.33 26.04
C MET A 349 -40.74 -7.98 25.36
N ASP A 350 -41.99 -7.68 24.97
CA ASP A 350 -42.49 -6.31 24.83
C ASP A 350 -42.29 -5.58 26.17
N SER A 351 -41.33 -4.65 26.22
CA SER A 351 -41.15 -3.77 27.38
C SER A 351 -41.11 -2.32 26.95
N ASP A 352 -42.27 -1.71 27.15
CA ASP A 352 -42.58 -0.32 27.52
C ASP A 352 -41.41 0.68 27.61
N ASP A 353 -41.54 1.66 26.72
CA ASP A 353 -41.36 3.11 26.89
C ASP A 353 -41.25 3.62 28.35
N GLU A 354 -40.05 3.95 28.84
CA GLU A 354 -39.87 4.90 29.96
C GLU A 354 -38.61 5.77 29.79
N ASP A 355 -38.83 7.06 30.02
CA ASP A 355 -37.92 8.22 30.05
C ASP A 355 -36.50 7.95 30.58
N TYR A 356 -35.48 8.37 29.84
CA TYR A 356 -34.14 8.60 30.40
C TYR A 356 -33.89 10.09 30.58
N GLU A 357 -33.92 10.50 31.86
CA GLU A 357 -33.54 11.82 32.33
C GLU A 357 -32.06 12.14 32.08
N GLU A 358 -31.87 13.44 31.89
CA GLU A 358 -30.65 14.23 31.82
C GLU A 358 -29.68 13.93 32.98
N ILE A 359 -28.62 13.15 32.71
CA ILE A 359 -27.49 12.99 33.64
C ILE A 359 -26.64 14.26 33.54
N THR A 360 -26.82 15.14 34.51
CA THR A 360 -25.93 16.26 34.79
C THR A 360 -24.64 15.76 35.46
N GLU A 361 -23.57 16.46 35.12
CA GLU A 361 -22.18 16.24 35.48
C GLU A 361 -21.96 16.15 37.00
N ASP A 362 -21.21 15.13 37.44
CA ASP A 362 -20.45 15.25 38.68
C ASP A 362 -19.07 14.58 38.58
N MET A 363 -18.07 15.40 38.89
CA MET A 363 -16.63 15.14 38.83
C MET A 363 -16.19 14.04 39.80
N ALA A 364 -15.53 12.99 39.30
CA ALA A 364 -14.76 12.07 40.14
C ALA A 364 -13.26 12.47 40.12
N PHE A 365 -12.83 13.10 41.21
CA PHE A 365 -11.44 13.42 41.53
C PHE A 365 -10.74 12.15 42.06
N ILE A 366 -9.66 11.72 41.40
CA ILE A 366 -8.85 10.57 41.85
C ILE A 366 -7.64 11.12 42.64
N GLU A 367 -7.64 10.91 43.95
CA GLU A 367 -6.52 11.22 44.85
C GLU A 367 -5.67 9.95 45.06
N PHE A 368 -4.37 10.04 44.77
CA PHE A 368 -3.40 8.99 45.08
C PHE A 368 -2.73 9.30 46.43
N GLY A 369 -2.95 8.44 47.42
CA GLY A 369 -2.28 8.50 48.72
C GLY A 369 -0.83 8.01 48.64
N TYR A 370 0.04 8.67 49.43
CA TYR A 370 1.46 8.34 49.64
C TYR A 370 1.67 7.15 50.56
#